data_AF-A0A972BCI1-F1
#
_entry.id   AF-A0A972BCI1-F1
#
_cell.length_a   1.000
_cell.length_b   1.000
_cell.length_c   1.000
_cell.angle_alpha   90.00
_cell.angle_beta   90.00
_cell.angle_gamma   90.00
#
_symmetry.space_group_name_H-M   'P 1'
#
loop_
_entity.id
_entity.type
_entity.pdbx_description
1 polymer ?
#
loop_
_entity_poly.entity_id
_entity_poly.type
_entity_poly.pdbx_seq_one_letter_code
_entity_poly.pdbx_strand_id
1 'polypeptide(L)' 'MRFFFLVAVLLNLGLLAYGQGVFGPVPSAQGLEQRLLSERNEQLVVVGEPVAQIRVP' A
#
# COMPACT_ATOMS: atom_id res chain seq x y z
N MET A 1 42.66 10.13 11.96
CA MET A 1 41.53 11.03 11.62
C MET A 1 40.64 10.44 10.53
N ARG A 2 41.14 10.21 9.29
CA ARG A 2 40.33 9.71 8.15
C ARG A 2 39.73 8.30 8.32
N PHE A 3 40.36 7.42 9.10
CA PHE A 3 39.89 6.04 9.30
C PHE A 3 38.55 5.98 10.04
N PHE A 4 38.43 6.63 11.20
CA PHE A 4 37.17 6.67 11.96
C PHE A 4 36.04 7.33 11.19
N PHE A 5 36.36 8.36 10.40
CA PHE A 5 35.39 8.98 9.50
C PHE A 5 34.85 7.98 8.47
N LEU A 6 35.71 7.19 7.83
CA LEU A 6 35.32 6.13 6.90
C LEU A 6 34.43 5.06 7.56
N VAL A 7 34.78 4.63 8.78
CA VAL A 7 33.97 3.67 9.53
C VAL A 7 32.57 4.22 9.83
N ALA A 8 32.49 5.48 10.28
CA ALA A 8 31.21 6.13 10.55
C ALA A 8 30.35 6.25 9.28
N VAL A 9 30.95 6.61 8.14
CA VAL A 9 30.26 6.68 6.85
C VAL A 9 29.69 5.31 6.45
N LEU A 10 30.49 4.25 6.55
CA LEU A 10 30.05 2.89 6.19
C LEU A 10 28.92 2.39 7.09
N LEU A 11 28.97 2.65 8.40
CA LEU A 11 27.90 2.28 9.32
C LEU A 11 26.59 2.98 9.00
N ASN A 12 26.63 4.29 8.71
CA ASN A 12 25.44 5.04 8.33
C ASN A 12 24.86 4.56 7.00
N LEU A 13 25.71 4.23 6.03
CA LEU A 13 25.27 3.70 4.74
C LEU A 13 24.59 2.33 4.90
N GLY A 14 25.14 1.46 5.75
CA GLY A 14 24.53 0.18 6.08
C GLY A 14 23.18 0.33 6.77
N LEU A 15 23.06 1.25 7.74
CA LEU A 15 21.81 1.53 8.43
C LEU A 15 20.74 2.11 7.48
N LEU A 16 21.14 3.01 6.58
CA LEU A 16 20.26 3.58 5.56
C LEU A 16 19.74 2.50 4.61
N ALA A 17 20.62 1.64 4.10
CA ALA A 17 20.25 0.54 3.21
C ALA A 17 19.31 -0.46 3.91
N TYR A 18 19.57 -0.75 5.20
CA TYR A 18 18.68 -1.57 6.03
C TYR A 18 17.27 -0.97 6.13
N GLY A 19 17.16 0.34 6.38
CA GLY A 19 15.88 1.03 6.52
C GLY A 19 15.09 1.22 5.22
N GLN A 20 15.76 1.22 4.06
CA GLN A 20 15.14 1.49 2.75
C GLN A 20 14.58 0.25 2.04
N GLY A 21 14.62 -0.93 2.66
CA GLY A 21 13.98 -2.12 2.09
C GLY A 21 14.90 -3.04 1.31
N VAL A 22 16.22 -3.05 1.59
CA VAL A 22 17.06 -4.23 1.26
C VAL A 22 16.46 -5.53 1.85
N PHE A 23 15.60 -5.43 2.87
CA PHE A 23 14.87 -6.55 3.50
C PHE A 23 13.41 -6.72 3.06
N GLY A 24 12.92 -5.99 2.06
CA GLY A 24 11.55 -6.18 1.56
C GLY A 24 10.92 -4.90 1.00
N PRO A 25 9.79 -5.05 0.28
CA PRO A 25 9.09 -3.91 -0.32
C PRO A 25 8.65 -2.91 0.75
N VAL A 26 8.79 -1.61 0.43
CA VAL A 26 8.29 -0.53 1.28
C VAL A 26 6.80 -0.75 1.56
N PRO A 27 6.29 -0.51 2.79
CA PRO A 27 4.89 -0.75 3.14
C PRO A 27 3.89 -0.06 2.20
N SER A 28 4.28 1.09 1.63
CA SER A 28 3.49 1.82 0.64
C SER A 28 3.33 1.10 -0.70
N ALA A 29 4.19 0.14 -1.04
CA ALA A 29 4.08 -0.64 -2.27
C ALA A 29 2.86 -1.59 -2.25
N GLN A 30 2.40 -2.02 -1.06
CA GLN A 30 1.22 -2.87 -0.92
C GLN A 30 -0.08 -2.14 -1.29
N GLY A 31 -0.11 -0.80 -1.15
CA GLY A 31 -1.24 0.01 -1.60
C GLY A 31 -1.22 0.34 -3.10
N LEU A 32 -0.08 0.13 -3.77
CA LEU A 32 0.09 0.29 -5.22
C LEU A 32 -0.14 -1.02 -5.98
N GLU A 33 -0.20 -2.15 -5.26
CA GLU A 33 -0.57 -3.42 -5.84
C GLU A 33 -1.98 -3.27 -6.42
N GLN A 34 -2.10 -3.47 -7.73
CA GLN A 34 -3.38 -3.45 -8.43
C GLN A 34 -4.19 -4.64 -7.90
N ARG A 35 -4.85 -4.44 -6.76
CA ARG A 35 -5.82 -5.40 -6.25
C ARG A 35 -6.91 -5.45 -7.31
N LEU A 36 -6.91 -6.53 -8.10
CA LEU A 36 -8.09 -6.94 -8.86
C LEU A 36 -9.21 -6.95 -7.85
N LEU A 37 -10.08 -5.95 -7.93
CA LEU A 37 -11.28 -5.85 -7.12
C LEU A 37 -12.03 -7.14 -7.42
N SER A 38 -12.01 -8.09 -6.49
CA SER A 38 -12.88 -9.25 -6.58
C SER A 38 -14.26 -8.66 -6.32
N GLU A 39 -14.96 -8.33 -7.41
CA GLU A 39 -16.31 -7.77 -7.39
C GLU A 39 -17.28 -8.85 -6.90
N ARG A 40 -17.18 -9.19 -5.61
CA ARG A 40 -18.08 -10.15 -4.96
C ARG A 40 -19.55 -9.71 -4.95
N ASN A 41 -19.82 -8.48 -5.37
CA ASN A 41 -21.15 -7.86 -5.40
C ASN A 41 -21.58 -7.39 -6.81
N GLU A 42 -21.02 -7.95 -7.89
CA GLU A 42 -21.53 -7.73 -9.26
C GLU A 42 -23.03 -8.05 -9.38
N GLN A 43 -23.52 -8.99 -8.57
CA GLN A 43 -24.92 -9.43 -8.57
C GLN A 43 -25.90 -8.45 -7.91
N LEU A 44 -25.44 -7.37 -7.27
CA LEU A 44 -26.31 -6.40 -6.60
C LEU A 44 -26.55 -5.12 -7.40
N VAL A 45 -25.82 -4.90 -8.50
CA VAL A 45 -25.95 -3.70 -9.33
C VAL A 45 -26.76 -4.04 -10.57
N VAL A 46 -28.08 -4.16 -10.40
CA VAL A 46 -29.01 -4.14 -11.53
C VAL A 46 -29.18 -2.68 -11.95
N VAL A 47 -28.51 -2.28 -13.03
CA VAL A 47 -28.67 -0.95 -13.62
C VAL A 47 -30.08 -0.84 -14.20
N GLY A 48 -31.01 -0.23 -13.46
CA GLY A 48 -32.33 0.10 -13.99
C GLY A 48 -33.51 0.07 -13.01
N GLU A 49 -33.38 -0.44 -11.78
CA GLU A 49 -34.51 -0.45 -10.84
C GLU A 49 -34.43 0.70 -9.83
N PRO A 50 -35.26 1.77 -9.98
CA PRO A 50 -35.47 2.71 -8.90
C PRO A 50 -36.28 2.03 -7.78
N VAL A 51 -35.74 2.00 -6.57
CA VAL A 51 -36.49 1.58 -5.37
C VAL A 51 -37.55 2.63 -5.05
N ALA A 52 -38.70 2.52 -5.70
CA ALA A 52 -39.87 3.33 -5.41
C ALA A 52 -40.80 2.57 -4.45
N GLN A 53 -40.50 2.61 -3.16
CA GLN A 53 -41.52 2.36 -2.13
C GLN A 53 -41.38 3.34 -0.99
N ILE A 54 -41.84 4.57 -1.22
CA ILE A 54 -42.31 5.43 -0.14
C ILE A 54 -43.83 5.29 -0.10
N ARG A 55 -44.33 4.46 0.81
CA ARG A 55 -45.73 4.53 1.27
C ARG A 55 -45.68 4.94 2.74
N VAL A 56 -45.84 6.24 2.98
CA VAL A 56 -46.09 6.77 4.32
C VAL A 56 -47.59 6.57 4.61
N PRO A 57 -47.98 6.06 5.79
CA PRO A 57 -49.38 6.01 6.22
C PRO A 57 -49.97 7.41 6.43
#